data_AF-A0A2H5UWI5-F1
#
_entry.id   AF-A0A2H5UWI5-F1
#
_cell.length_a   1.000
_cell.length_b   1.000
_cell.length_c   1.000
_cell.angle_alpha   90.00
_cell.angle_beta   90.00
_cell.angle_gamma   90.00
#
_symmetry.space_group_name_H-M   'P 1'
#
loop_
_entity.id
_entity.type
_entity.pdbx_description
1 polymer ?
#
loop_
_entity_poly.entity_id
_entity_poly.type
_entity_poly.pdbx_seq_one_letter_code
_entity_poly.pdbx_strand_id
1 'polypeptide(L)'
;MREEELEKKLEELYSLINRARFYESIGDYDRVEGLRHEYRKMASQLKLSEKEAETMADDLDDYYVAGRSGYGDATPMEHWIDVVAKRFKT
;
A
#
# COMPACT_ATOMS: atom_id res chain seq x y z
N MET A 1 12.26 -6.87 10.58
CA MET A 1 11.97 -7.14 9.16
C MET A 1 13.08 -6.55 8.34
N ARG A 2 13.56 -7.25 7.29
CA ARG A 2 14.56 -6.66 6.37
C ARG A 2 13.86 -5.69 5.42
N GLU A 3 14.59 -4.73 4.89
CA GLU A 3 14.06 -3.71 3.97
C GLU A 3 13.40 -4.32 2.73
N GLU A 4 14.08 -5.25 2.06
CA GLU A 4 13.54 -5.99 0.90
C GLU A 4 12.23 -6.75 1.21
N GLU A 5 12.05 -7.20 2.46
CA GLU A 5 10.81 -7.87 2.87
C GLU A 5 9.68 -6.86 3.09
N LEU A 6 10.00 -5.66 3.57
CA LEU A 6 9.03 -4.57 3.70
C LEU A 6 8.58 -4.08 2.33
N GLU A 7 9.52 -3.86 1.42
CA GLU A 7 9.24 -3.45 0.04
C GLU A 7 8.25 -4.42 -0.63
N LYS A 8 8.55 -5.73 -0.63
CA LYS A 8 7.67 -6.76 -1.20
C LYS A 8 6.28 -6.76 -0.59
N LYS A 9 6.16 -6.58 0.73
CA LYS A 9 4.86 -6.53 1.41
C LYS A 9 4.08 -5.26 1.07
N LEU A 10 4.76 -4.13 0.89
CA LEU A 10 4.14 -2.87 0.48
C LEU A 10 3.69 -2.93 -0.98
N GLU A 11 4.48 -3.54 -1.87
CA GLU A 11 4.07 -3.82 -3.26
C GLU A 11 2.86 -4.76 -3.32
N GLU A 12 2.83 -5.81 -2.50
CA GLU A 12 1.69 -6.73 -2.41
C GLU A 12 0.44 -6.01 -1.89
N LEU A 13 0.59 -5.16 -0.87
CA LEU A 13 -0.50 -4.34 -0.33
C LEU A 13 -1.06 -3.39 -1.40
N TYR A 14 -0.19 -2.69 -2.11
CA TYR A 14 -0.53 -1.82 -3.24
C TYR A 14 -1.32 -2.59 -4.33
N SER A 15 -0.85 -3.77 -4.71
CA SER A 15 -1.51 -4.63 -5.69
C SER A 15 -2.92 -5.06 -5.25
N LEU A 16 -3.09 -5.44 -3.98
CA LEU A 16 -4.40 -5.83 -3.44
C LEU A 16 -5.39 -4.66 -3.46
N ILE A 17 -4.96 -3.46 -3.07
CA ILE A 17 -5.78 -2.25 -3.08
C ILE A 17 -6.20 -1.92 -4.52
N ASN A 18 -5.26 -1.90 -5.46
CA ASN A 18 -5.57 -1.58 -6.85
C ASN A 18 -6.48 -2.63 -7.53
N ARG A 19 -6.34 -3.91 -7.18
CA ARG A 19 -7.28 -4.95 -7.61
C ARG A 19 -8.67 -4.72 -7.02
N ALA A 20 -8.77 -4.34 -5.75
CA ALA A 20 -10.06 -4.05 -5.12
C ALA A 20 -10.75 -2.87 -5.82
N ARG A 21 -10.02 -1.77 -6.05
CA ARG A 21 -10.51 -0.60 -6.80
C ARG A 21 -10.97 -0.96 -8.21
N PHE A 22 -10.21 -1.80 -8.92
CA PHE A 22 -10.60 -2.30 -10.24
C PHE A 22 -11.92 -3.08 -10.20
N TYR A 23 -12.05 -4.08 -9.32
CA TYR A 23 -13.29 -4.86 -9.24
C TYR A 23 -14.49 -4.02 -8.81
N GLU A 24 -14.27 -3.06 -7.92
CA GLU A 24 -15.31 -2.09 -7.52
C GLU A 24 -15.77 -1.26 -8.73
N SER A 25 -14.84 -0.82 -9.59
CA SER A 25 -15.16 -0.04 -10.79
C SER A 25 -16.01 -0.79 -11.84
N ILE A 26 -15.94 -2.13 -11.85
CA ILE A 26 -16.74 -2.98 -12.76
C ILE A 26 -17.95 -3.62 -12.05
N GLY A 27 -18.18 -3.28 -10.78
CA GLY A 27 -19.33 -3.76 -10.00
C GLY A 27 -19.23 -5.21 -9.50
N ASP A 28 -18.04 -5.81 -9.50
CA ASP A 28 -17.82 -7.17 -8.98
C ASP A 28 -17.56 -7.13 -7.46
N TYR A 29 -18.61 -6.83 -6.69
CA TYR A 29 -18.52 -6.63 -5.25
C TYR A 29 -18.13 -7.89 -4.46
N ASP A 30 -18.43 -9.08 -4.97
CA ASP A 30 -18.03 -10.35 -4.35
C ASP A 30 -16.50 -10.44 -4.28
N ARG A 31 -15.79 -10.06 -5.35
CA ARG A 31 -14.32 -9.99 -5.34
C ARG A 31 -13.78 -8.85 -4.50
N VAL A 32 -14.49 -7.72 -4.45
CA VAL A 32 -14.10 -6.57 -3.61
C VAL A 32 -14.04 -6.95 -2.15
N GLU A 33 -15.05 -7.66 -1.62
CA GLU A 33 -15.07 -8.04 -0.21
C GLU A 33 -13.88 -8.93 0.18
N GLY A 34 -13.57 -9.93 -0.65
CA GLY A 34 -12.41 -10.79 -0.45
C GLY A 34 -11.09 -10.01 -0.43
N LEU A 35 -10.88 -9.13 -1.42
CA LEU A 35 -9.67 -8.31 -1.51
C LEU A 35 -9.57 -7.29 -0.38
N ARG A 36 -10.69 -6.69 0.03
CA ARG A 36 -10.75 -5.78 1.19
C ARG A 36 -10.35 -6.50 2.47
N HIS A 37 -10.78 -7.74 2.66
CA HIS A 37 -10.36 -8.53 3.79
C HIS A 37 -8.83 -8.78 3.78
N GLU A 38 -8.29 -9.18 2.62
CA GLU A 38 -6.86 -9.48 2.47
C GLU A 38 -5.98 -8.25 2.70
N TYR A 39 -6.27 -7.12 2.06
CA TYR A 39 -5.43 -5.92 2.22
C TYR A 39 -5.54 -5.34 3.64
N ARG A 40 -6.71 -5.41 4.30
CA ARG A 40 -6.85 -4.98 5.71
C ARG A 40 -5.99 -5.81 6.65
N LYS A 41 -5.96 -7.13 6.43
CA LYS A 41 -5.09 -8.04 7.17
C LYS A 41 -3.62 -7.70 6.96
N MET A 42 -3.22 -7.42 5.72
CA MET A 42 -1.85 -7.05 5.38
C MET A 42 -1.45 -5.69 5.95
N ALA A 43 -2.30 -4.68 5.83
CA ALA A 43 -2.10 -3.37 6.43
C ALA A 43 -1.88 -3.49 7.95
N SER A 44 -2.71 -4.30 8.62
CA SER A 44 -2.53 -4.60 10.05
C SER A 44 -1.19 -5.28 10.36
N GLN A 45 -0.75 -6.24 9.53
CA GLN A 45 0.58 -6.87 9.68
C GLN A 45 1.71 -5.85 9.52
N LEU A 46 1.55 -4.84 8.67
CA LEU A 46 2.47 -3.73 8.48
C LEU A 46 2.30 -2.60 9.49
N LYS A 47 1.43 -2.79 10.51
CA LYS A 47 1.07 -1.77 11.50
C LYS A 47 0.53 -0.48 10.86
N LEU A 48 -0.10 -0.55 9.70
CA LEU A 48 -0.77 0.56 9.00
C LEU A 48 -2.28 0.54 9.28
N SER A 49 -2.89 1.72 9.37
CA SER A 49 -4.34 1.87 9.27
C SER A 49 -4.81 1.72 7.82
N GLU A 50 -6.10 1.46 7.61
CA GLU A 50 -6.69 1.37 6.27
C GLU A 50 -6.50 2.69 5.49
N LYS A 51 -6.66 3.84 6.16
CA LYS A 51 -6.42 5.14 5.54
C LYS A 51 -4.97 5.31 5.09
N GLU A 52 -4.00 4.91 5.90
CA GLU A 52 -2.59 4.98 5.54
C GLU A 52 -2.25 4.05 4.38
N ALA A 53 -2.83 2.85 4.34
CA ALA A 53 -2.67 1.92 3.24
C ALA A 53 -3.23 2.50 1.92
N GLU A 54 -4.39 3.15 1.95
CA GLU A 54 -4.96 3.83 0.79
C GLU A 54 -4.12 5.04 0.35
N THR A 55 -3.63 5.86 1.29
CA THR A 55 -2.71 6.98 0.97
C THR A 55 -1.41 6.47 0.34
N MET A 56 -0.86 5.37 0.84
CA MET A 56 0.31 4.73 0.23
C MET A 56 0.03 4.32 -1.22
N ALA A 57 -1.14 3.73 -1.48
CA ALA A 57 -1.50 3.33 -2.83
C ALA A 57 -1.65 4.55 -3.76
N ASP A 58 -2.27 5.63 -3.29
CA ASP A 58 -2.41 6.89 -4.05
C ASP A 58 -1.04 7.52 -4.37
N ASP A 59 -0.12 7.56 -3.40
CA ASP A 59 1.22 8.09 -3.61
C ASP A 59 1.99 7.28 -4.67
N LEU A 60 1.85 5.94 -4.64
CA LEU A 60 2.48 5.04 -5.60
C LEU A 60 1.86 5.18 -7.00
N ASP A 61 0.54 5.32 -7.09
CA ASP A 61 -0.16 5.59 -8.36
C ASP A 61 0.35 6.92 -8.97
N ASP A 62 0.41 8.00 -8.20
CA ASP A 62 0.90 9.30 -8.64
C ASP A 62 2.36 9.23 -9.11
N TYR A 63 3.20 8.48 -8.41
CA TYR A 63 4.60 8.29 -8.79
C TYR A 63 4.76 7.43 -10.04
N TYR A 64 4.05 6.32 -10.15
CA TYR A 64 4.16 5.44 -11.33
C TYR A 64 3.53 6.04 -12.59
N VAL A 65 2.48 6.86 -12.44
CA VAL A 65 1.82 7.51 -13.59
C VAL A 65 2.51 8.80 -13.99
N ALA A 66 2.87 9.65 -13.04
CA ALA A 66 3.34 11.01 -13.31
C ALA A 66 4.83 11.25 -12.97
N GLY A 67 5.50 10.28 -12.36
CA GLY A 67 6.88 10.42 -11.90
C GLY A 67 7.04 11.43 -10.76
N ARG A 68 5.96 11.78 -10.06
CA ARG A 68 5.97 12.81 -9.00
C ARG A 68 6.03 12.15 -7.63
N SER A 69 6.92 12.65 -6.77
CA SER A 69 6.96 12.28 -5.34
C SER A 69 6.61 13.50 -4.49
N GLY A 70 5.74 13.31 -3.49
CA GLY A 70 5.47 14.29 -2.43
C GLY A 70 6.54 14.33 -1.34
N TYR A 71 7.55 13.45 -1.40
CA TYR A 71 8.49 13.18 -0.31
C TYR A 71 9.90 13.73 -0.56
N GLY A 72 10.02 14.82 -1.31
CA GLY A 72 11.30 15.44 -1.66
C GLY A 72 12.13 14.52 -2.55
N ASP A 73 13.33 14.15 -2.08
CA ASP A 73 14.25 13.28 -2.83
C ASP A 73 13.91 11.78 -2.71
N ALA A 74 13.03 11.41 -1.77
CA ALA A 74 12.62 10.02 -1.60
C ALA A 74 11.47 9.67 -2.55
N THR A 75 11.48 8.44 -3.06
CA THR A 75 10.30 7.82 -3.69
C THR A 75 9.23 7.53 -2.63
N PRO A 76 7.95 7.39 -3.01
CA PRO A 76 6.93 6.93 -2.08
C PRO A 76 7.25 5.57 -1.45
N MET A 77 7.86 4.66 -2.21
CA MET A 77 8.25 3.34 -1.67
C MET A 77 9.27 3.50 -0.53
N GLU A 78 10.32 4.29 -0.72
CA GLU A 78 11.32 4.57 0.33
C GLU A 78 10.69 5.24 1.55
N HIS A 79 9.76 6.19 1.34
CA HIS A 79 9.02 6.83 2.42
C HIS A 79 8.23 5.80 3.26
N TRP A 80 7.43 4.96 2.60
CA TRP A 80 6.56 4.01 3.29
C TRP A 80 7.33 2.85 3.93
N ILE A 81 8.48 2.45 3.35
CA ILE A 81 9.43 1.54 4.00
C ILE A 81 9.92 2.14 5.33
N ASP A 82 10.36 3.40 5.35
CA ASP A 82 10.84 4.07 6.57
C ASP A 82 9.73 4.20 7.63
N VAL A 83 8.52 4.60 7.23
CA VAL A 83 7.35 4.69 8.10
C VAL A 83 7.08 3.35 8.79
N VAL A 84 7.02 2.26 8.03
CA VAL A 84 6.73 0.94 8.59
C VAL A 84 7.91 0.40 9.41
N ALA A 85 9.15 0.57 8.93
CA ALA A 85 10.34 0.14 9.65
C ALA A 85 10.44 0.78 11.04
N LYS A 86 10.11 2.07 11.18
CA LYS A 86 10.06 2.77 12.47
C LYS A 86 9.05 2.16 13.45
N ARG A 87 7.87 1.75 12.95
CA ARG A 87 6.82 1.09 13.77
C ARG A 87 7.24 -0.28 14.29
N PHE A 88 8.18 -0.97 13.64
CA PHE A 88 8.71 -2.26 14.13
C PHE A 88 9.87 -2.11 15.10
N LYS A 89 10.49 -0.92 15.16
CA LYS A 89 11.52 -0.58 16.16
C LYS A 89 10.94 -0.07 17.47
N THR A 90 9.63 0.25 17.49
CA THR A 90 8.83 0.64 18.66
C THR A 90 8.01 -0.54 19.17
#